data_AF-A0A7U8I8F4-F1
#
_entry.id   AF-A0A7U8I8F4-F1
#
_cell.length_a   1.000
_cell.length_b   1.000
_cell.length_c   1.000
_cell.angle_alpha   90.00
_cell.angle_beta   90.00
_cell.angle_gamma   90.00
#
_symmetry.space_group_name_H-M   'P 1'
#
loop_
_entity.id
_entity.type
_entity.pdbx_description
1 polymer ?
#
loop_
_entity_poly.entity_id
_entity_poly.type
_entity_poly.pdbx_seq_one_letter_code
_entity_poly.pdbx_strand_id
1 'polypeptide(L)'
;MDWDFEKIIFLLNESTRLALSGCAKLILDFKSDGSIVTQVDKQIEQFLFKEIKKPGNFVLGEETISTYKEEYIKDALISESTFIIDPIDGTSSFAAGLPSYGISLAYASGGKIIEGAISLPLSGEFFITSKDNVFYAKKNIGSYPLKKDFNKFIFDNSKCYNIHSLLAVSRSIIRLFNLDISSHIHINGSCVYSFAKLFTGSYKAYFSFVGLWDIAACLAIGNKLGMVGEFYCGNKMTLDILDSMYILEPNNHKRWSLKDFFIYSDNKSTIDIIRKDANKKINK
;
A
#
# COMPACT_ATOMS: atom_id res chain seq x y z
N MET A 1 7.70 1.38 20.97
CA MET A 1 6.33 0.86 21.13
C MET A 1 6.18 -0.22 20.09
N ASP A 2 5.91 -1.43 20.53
CA ASP A 2 5.79 -2.56 19.62
C ASP A 2 4.45 -2.49 18.86
N TRP A 3 4.36 -3.20 17.75
CA TRP A 3 3.13 -3.37 16.97
C TRP A 3 2.04 -4.08 17.80
N ASP A 4 1.23 -3.30 18.52
CA ASP A 4 0.14 -3.79 19.36
C ASP A 4 -1.19 -3.89 18.60
N PHE A 5 -1.74 -5.11 18.50
CA PHE A 5 -2.89 -5.40 17.66
C PHE A 5 -4.14 -4.56 17.98
N GLU A 6 -4.47 -4.38 19.26
CA GLU A 6 -5.65 -3.59 19.67
C GLU A 6 -5.44 -2.10 19.38
N LYS A 7 -4.23 -1.59 19.59
CA LYS A 7 -3.89 -0.21 19.20
C LYS A 7 -3.99 -0.01 17.70
N ILE A 8 -3.50 -0.96 16.88
CA ILE A 8 -3.60 -0.86 15.41
C ILE A 8 -5.07 -0.89 14.95
N ILE A 9 -5.93 -1.72 15.56
CA ILE A 9 -7.38 -1.69 15.30
C ILE A 9 -7.96 -0.30 15.59
N PHE A 10 -7.60 0.30 16.73
CA PHE A 10 -8.05 1.64 17.08
C PHE A 10 -7.60 2.68 16.04
N LEU A 11 -6.33 2.66 15.63
CA LEU A 11 -5.78 3.59 14.64
C LEU A 11 -6.50 3.46 13.29
N LEU A 12 -6.67 2.24 12.77
CA LEU A 12 -7.35 2.02 11.49
C LEU A 12 -8.83 2.42 11.53
N ASN A 13 -9.52 2.15 12.64
CA ASN A 13 -10.91 2.55 12.81
C ASN A 13 -11.08 4.08 12.77
N GLU A 14 -10.26 4.81 13.52
CA GLU A 14 -10.36 6.27 13.55
C GLU A 14 -9.94 6.89 12.22
N SER A 15 -8.89 6.41 11.58
CA SER A 15 -8.51 6.85 10.23
C SER A 15 -9.61 6.58 9.21
N THR A 16 -10.25 5.40 9.26
CA THR A 16 -11.39 5.07 8.40
C THR A 16 -12.58 5.99 8.66
N ARG A 17 -12.89 6.28 9.93
CA ARG A 17 -13.96 7.20 10.30
C ARG A 17 -13.69 8.61 9.77
N LEU A 18 -12.46 9.10 9.90
CA LEU A 18 -12.03 10.38 9.36
C LEU A 18 -12.21 10.41 7.84
N ALA A 19 -11.72 9.40 7.12
CA ALA A 19 -11.89 9.28 5.66
C ALA A 19 -13.36 9.36 5.24
N LEU A 20 -14.24 8.55 5.85
CA LEU A 20 -15.67 8.52 5.52
C LEU A 20 -16.37 9.84 5.84
N SER A 21 -16.05 10.48 6.97
CA SER A 21 -16.63 11.78 7.34
C SER A 21 -16.13 12.92 6.45
N GLY A 22 -14.89 12.83 5.97
CA GLY A 22 -14.24 13.81 5.14
C GLY A 22 -14.77 13.86 3.70
N CYS A 23 -15.28 12.75 3.17
CA CYS A 23 -15.90 12.70 1.84
C CYS A 23 -17.03 13.74 1.65
N ALA A 24 -17.73 14.14 2.72
CA ALA A 24 -18.84 15.08 2.63
C ALA A 24 -18.42 16.55 2.48
N LYS A 25 -17.15 16.90 2.80
CA LYS A 25 -16.62 18.27 2.77
C LYS A 25 -15.16 18.26 2.28
N LEU A 26 -14.97 17.90 1.01
CA LEU A 26 -13.66 17.82 0.37
C LEU A 26 -13.10 19.23 0.11
N ILE A 27 -11.95 19.53 0.74
CA ILE A 27 -11.10 20.66 0.39
C ILE A 27 -9.85 20.10 -0.27
N LEU A 28 -9.66 20.43 -1.54
CA LEU A 28 -8.53 19.98 -2.37
C LEU A 28 -7.36 20.95 -2.24
N ASP A 29 -6.17 20.39 -2.28
CA ASP A 29 -4.88 21.05 -2.34
C ASP A 29 -3.95 20.25 -3.28
N PHE A 30 -2.79 20.80 -3.61
CA PHE A 30 -1.86 20.16 -4.55
C PHE A 30 -0.46 20.08 -3.96
N LYS A 31 0.18 18.91 -4.09
CA LYS A 31 1.61 18.75 -3.77
C LYS A 31 2.47 19.47 -4.81
N SER A 32 3.75 19.65 -4.52
CA SER A 32 4.69 20.35 -5.40
C SER A 32 4.85 19.70 -6.78
N ASP A 33 4.60 18.39 -6.89
CA ASP A 33 4.62 17.63 -8.13
C ASP A 33 3.28 17.65 -8.91
N GLY A 34 2.29 18.39 -8.40
CA GLY A 34 0.95 18.51 -8.97
C GLY A 34 -0.01 17.38 -8.64
N SER A 35 0.38 16.42 -7.80
CA SER A 35 -0.53 15.39 -7.28
C SER A 35 -1.56 16.00 -6.31
N ILE A 36 -2.76 15.40 -6.27
CA ILE A 36 -3.87 15.87 -5.44
C ILE A 36 -3.63 15.39 -4.00
N VAL A 37 -3.82 16.29 -3.05
CA VAL A 37 -3.92 15.99 -1.61
C VAL A 37 -5.18 16.64 -1.05
N THR A 38 -5.83 16.05 -0.06
CA THR A 38 -6.98 16.67 0.60
C THR A 38 -6.68 17.04 2.05
N GLN A 39 -7.52 17.88 2.65
CA GLN A 39 -7.43 18.14 4.10
C GLN A 39 -7.56 16.85 4.93
N VAL A 40 -8.23 15.83 4.39
CA VAL A 40 -8.48 14.57 5.09
C VAL A 40 -7.20 13.75 5.19
N ASP A 41 -6.35 13.72 4.14
CA ASP A 41 -5.02 13.12 4.16
C ASP A 41 -4.20 13.70 5.33
N LYS A 42 -4.14 15.04 5.41
CA LYS A 42 -3.43 15.77 6.47
C LYS A 42 -4.00 15.47 7.86
N GLN A 43 -5.32 15.37 8.01
CA GLN A 43 -5.97 15.06 9.29
C GLN A 43 -5.67 13.64 9.77
N ILE A 44 -5.72 12.66 8.86
CA ILE A 44 -5.40 11.26 9.18
C ILE A 44 -3.93 11.12 9.58
N GLU A 45 -3.01 11.70 8.81
CA GLU A 45 -1.59 11.62 9.12
C GLU A 45 -1.25 12.31 10.45
N GLN A 46 -1.84 13.48 10.72
CA GLN A 46 -1.67 14.17 12.01
C GLN A 46 -2.20 13.36 13.19
N PHE A 47 -3.37 12.73 13.03
CA PHE A 47 -3.93 11.83 14.04
C PHE A 47 -3.00 10.66 14.32
N LEU A 48 -2.58 9.93 13.27
CA LEU A 48 -1.69 8.79 13.39
C LEU A 48 -0.35 9.20 14.01
N PHE A 49 0.24 10.31 13.54
CA PHE A 49 1.47 10.85 14.10
C PHE A 49 1.34 11.12 15.60
N LYS A 50 0.28 11.79 16.04
CA LYS A 50 0.06 12.10 17.46
C LYS A 50 -0.04 10.85 18.33
N GLU A 51 -0.70 9.80 17.83
CA GLU A 51 -0.89 8.56 18.58
C GLU A 51 0.36 7.66 18.61
N ILE A 52 1.15 7.69 17.54
CA ILE A 52 2.33 6.84 17.34
C ILE A 52 3.60 7.52 17.86
N LYS A 53 3.75 8.83 17.71
CA LYS A 53 4.98 9.55 18.04
C LYS A 53 5.19 9.60 19.54
N LYS A 54 6.19 8.85 19.99
CA LYS A 54 6.68 8.77 21.38
C LYS A 54 8.21 8.67 21.34
N PRO A 55 8.91 8.92 22.47
CA PRO A 55 10.35 8.68 22.53
C PRO A 55 10.70 7.27 22.03
N GLY A 56 11.66 7.17 21.11
CA GLY A 56 12.07 5.91 20.48
C GLY A 56 11.31 5.52 19.20
N ASN A 57 10.16 6.14 18.89
CA ASN A 57 9.42 5.87 17.66
C ASN A 57 9.72 6.90 16.57
N PHE A 58 9.88 6.43 15.34
CA PHE A 58 9.91 7.26 14.14
C PHE A 58 8.61 7.07 13.34
N VAL A 59 8.25 8.13 12.62
CA VAL A 59 7.09 8.15 11.72
C VAL A 59 7.56 8.77 10.41
N LEU A 60 7.34 8.05 9.31
CA LEU A 60 7.54 8.48 7.94
C LEU A 60 6.17 8.47 7.26
N GLY A 61 5.55 9.64 7.12
CA GLY A 61 4.27 9.79 6.45
C GLY A 61 4.44 10.47 5.10
N GLU A 62 3.66 10.06 4.10
CA GLU A 62 3.69 10.63 2.76
C GLU A 62 3.59 12.16 2.76
N GLU A 63 2.73 12.74 3.59
CA GLU A 63 2.44 14.18 3.55
C GLU A 63 3.47 15.03 4.30
N THR A 64 4.15 14.46 5.30
CA THR A 64 5.11 15.18 6.14
C THR A 64 6.57 14.80 5.89
N ILE A 65 6.87 13.77 5.09
CA ILE A 65 8.24 13.28 4.89
C ILE A 65 9.21 14.38 4.42
N SER A 66 8.73 15.29 3.56
CA SER A 66 9.52 16.41 3.02
C SER A 66 9.90 17.48 4.04
N THR A 67 9.28 17.46 5.23
CA THR A 67 9.53 18.42 6.31
C THR A 67 10.65 17.98 7.26
N TYR A 68 11.02 16.69 7.22
CA TYR A 68 12.07 16.16 8.08
C TYR A 68 13.46 16.46 7.54
N LYS A 69 14.40 16.69 8.47
CA LYS A 69 15.81 16.78 8.12
C LYS A 69 16.39 15.40 7.81
N GLU A 70 17.48 15.38 7.04
CA GLU A 70 18.13 14.15 6.61
C GLU A 70 18.61 13.29 7.78
N GLU A 71 19.02 13.91 8.90
CA GLU A 71 19.44 13.19 10.10
C GLU A 71 18.29 12.36 10.68
N TYR A 72 17.09 12.93 10.76
CA TYR A 72 15.90 12.21 11.24
C TYR A 72 15.56 11.02 10.32
N ILE A 73 15.70 11.22 9.01
CA ILE A 73 15.43 10.18 8.01
C ILE A 73 16.42 9.02 8.15
N LYS A 74 17.72 9.33 8.29
CA LYS A 74 18.76 8.31 8.49
C LYS A 74 18.51 7.50 9.75
N ASP A 75 18.20 8.17 10.86
CA ASP A 75 17.88 7.51 12.12
C ASP A 75 16.63 6.64 12.00
N ALA A 76 15.59 7.11 11.31
CA ALA A 76 14.37 6.34 11.07
C ALA A 76 14.62 5.08 10.25
N LEU A 77 15.49 5.13 9.25
CA LEU A 77 15.77 3.99 8.37
C LEU A 77 16.54 2.86 9.08
N ILE A 78 17.28 3.15 10.15
CA ILE A 78 18.02 2.15 10.94
C ILE A 78 17.39 1.86 12.30
N SER A 79 16.34 2.59 12.67
CA SER A 79 15.66 2.41 13.95
C SER A 79 14.93 1.08 14.04
N GLU A 80 14.85 0.55 15.25
CA GLU A 80 14.05 -0.63 15.59
C GLU A 80 12.55 -0.33 15.72
N SER A 81 12.11 0.90 15.47
CA SER A 81 10.70 1.26 15.59
C SER A 81 10.33 2.44 14.68
N THR A 82 10.04 2.12 13.42
CA THR A 82 9.65 3.10 12.40
C THR A 82 8.29 2.75 11.82
N PHE A 83 7.35 3.68 11.90
CA PHE A 83 6.04 3.57 11.26
C PHE A 83 6.06 4.28 9.91
N ILE A 84 5.47 3.65 8.90
CA ILE A 84 5.37 4.17 7.54
C ILE A 84 3.89 4.32 7.21
N ILE A 85 3.48 5.49 6.74
CA ILE A 85 2.07 5.86 6.65
C ILE A 85 1.77 6.42 5.27
N ASP A 86 0.72 5.89 4.65
CA ASP A 86 -0.03 6.59 3.63
C ASP A 86 -1.46 6.85 4.19
N PRO A 87 -1.82 8.11 4.45
CA PRO A 87 -3.13 8.42 5.02
C PRO A 87 -4.29 8.12 4.06
N ILE A 88 -4.11 8.27 2.74
CA ILE A 88 -5.10 7.94 1.70
C ILE A 88 -4.37 7.56 0.40
N ASP A 89 -4.04 6.27 0.24
CA ASP A 89 -3.55 5.74 -1.03
C ASP A 89 -4.70 5.77 -2.04
N GLY A 90 -4.50 6.46 -3.16
CA GLY A 90 -5.54 6.70 -4.16
C GLY A 90 -6.35 7.98 -3.93
N THR A 91 -5.73 9.06 -3.46
CA THR A 91 -6.37 10.36 -3.20
C THR A 91 -7.24 10.89 -4.35
N SER A 92 -6.86 10.64 -5.61
CA SER A 92 -7.68 11.02 -6.77
C SER A 92 -9.03 10.29 -6.80
N SER A 93 -9.04 9.00 -6.46
CA SER A 93 -10.27 8.21 -6.35
C SER A 93 -11.10 8.65 -5.14
N PHE A 94 -10.43 8.93 -4.01
CA PHE A 94 -11.08 9.49 -2.83
C PHE A 94 -11.79 10.82 -3.14
N ALA A 95 -11.09 11.76 -3.76
CA ALA A 95 -11.64 13.06 -4.17
C ALA A 95 -12.79 12.94 -5.17
N ALA A 96 -12.77 11.91 -6.02
CA ALA A 96 -13.84 11.59 -6.97
C ALA A 96 -15.00 10.79 -6.36
N GLY A 97 -14.94 10.42 -5.08
CA GLY A 97 -15.96 9.60 -4.41
C GLY A 97 -15.98 8.13 -4.87
N LEU A 98 -14.92 7.64 -5.49
CA LEU A 98 -14.79 6.27 -5.96
C LEU A 98 -14.27 5.34 -4.83
N PRO A 99 -14.62 4.05 -4.82
CA PRO A 99 -14.21 3.11 -3.77
C PRO A 99 -12.75 2.67 -3.82
N SER A 100 -12.01 3.03 -4.87
CA SER A 100 -10.63 2.59 -5.09
C SER A 100 -9.60 3.46 -4.36
N TYR A 101 -9.68 3.48 -3.03
CA TYR A 101 -8.68 4.07 -2.14
C TYR A 101 -8.60 3.29 -0.82
N GLY A 102 -7.54 3.53 -0.05
CA GLY A 102 -7.39 2.94 1.28
C GLY A 102 -6.41 3.71 2.16
N ILE A 103 -6.28 3.24 3.40
CA ILE A 103 -5.28 3.73 4.36
C ILE A 103 -4.19 2.66 4.50
N SER A 104 -2.93 3.07 4.54
CA SER A 104 -1.76 2.19 4.73
C SER A 104 -1.02 2.55 6.01
N LEU A 105 -0.77 1.55 6.86
CA LEU A 105 0.06 1.69 8.05
C LEU A 105 1.00 0.49 8.13
N ALA A 106 2.30 0.74 8.03
CA ALA A 106 3.32 -0.29 8.17
C ALA A 106 4.24 -0.02 9.36
N TYR A 107 4.92 -1.06 9.82
CA TYR A 107 5.93 -0.98 10.85
C TYR A 107 7.20 -1.69 10.41
N ALA A 108 8.32 -1.01 10.58
CA ALA A 108 9.65 -1.46 10.25
C ALA A 108 10.57 -1.42 11.47
N SER A 109 11.49 -2.38 11.53
CA SER A 109 12.54 -2.51 12.53
C SER A 109 13.84 -2.85 11.81
N GLY A 110 14.90 -2.10 12.12
CA GLY A 110 16.23 -2.28 11.52
C GLY A 110 16.25 -2.14 10.00
N GLY A 111 15.42 -1.24 9.44
CA GLY A 111 15.31 -1.04 7.99
C GLY A 111 14.55 -2.14 7.24
N LYS A 112 13.83 -3.01 7.95
CA LYS A 112 13.00 -4.08 7.36
C LYS A 112 11.56 -3.93 7.78
N ILE A 113 10.64 -4.02 6.82
CA ILE A 113 9.20 -4.01 7.06
C ILE A 113 8.80 -5.33 7.73
N ILE A 114 8.16 -5.26 8.90
CA ILE A 114 7.79 -6.44 9.69
C ILE A 114 6.28 -6.64 9.71
N GLU A 115 5.51 -5.57 9.92
CA GLU A 115 4.07 -5.62 10.11
C GLU A 115 3.35 -4.57 9.23
N GLY A 116 2.08 -4.82 8.92
CA GLY A 116 1.27 -4.00 8.05
C GLY A 116 -0.21 -4.09 8.37
N ALA A 117 -0.90 -2.97 8.20
CA ALA A 117 -2.33 -2.85 8.35
C ALA A 117 -2.87 -1.94 7.26
N ILE A 118 -3.95 -2.36 6.62
CA ILE A 118 -4.66 -1.58 5.62
C ILE A 118 -6.16 -1.59 5.90
N SER A 119 -6.84 -0.51 5.49
CA SER A 119 -8.30 -0.45 5.46
C SER A 119 -8.80 0.19 4.18
N LEU A 120 -9.90 -0.31 3.63
CA LEU A 120 -10.61 0.25 2.48
C LEU A 120 -11.96 0.79 2.96
N PRO A 121 -12.06 2.09 3.31
CA PRO A 121 -13.20 2.65 4.03
C PRO A 121 -14.57 2.38 3.40
N LEU A 122 -14.70 2.58 2.08
CA LEU A 122 -15.99 2.40 1.38
C LEU A 122 -16.38 0.93 1.21
N SER A 123 -15.42 0.01 1.08
CA SER A 123 -15.74 -1.43 1.03
C SER A 123 -15.86 -2.07 2.42
N GLY A 124 -15.41 -1.35 3.45
CA GLY A 124 -15.32 -1.75 4.84
C GLY A 124 -14.44 -2.97 5.09
N GLU A 125 -13.37 -3.11 4.31
CA GLU A 125 -12.42 -4.21 4.42
C GLU A 125 -11.17 -3.78 5.18
N PHE A 126 -10.69 -4.65 6.06
CA PHE A 126 -9.54 -4.40 6.92
C PHE A 126 -8.63 -5.61 6.90
N PHE A 127 -7.33 -5.38 6.78
CA PHE A 127 -6.30 -6.41 6.95
C PHE A 127 -5.30 -5.90 7.98
N ILE A 128 -4.95 -6.75 8.95
CA ILE A 128 -3.97 -6.43 9.99
C ILE A 128 -3.10 -7.64 10.19
N THR A 129 -1.78 -7.47 10.16
CA THR A 129 -0.86 -8.53 10.53
C THR A 129 -0.60 -8.54 12.03
N SER A 130 -0.30 -9.71 12.59
CA SER A 130 0.25 -9.82 13.95
C SER A 130 1.03 -11.13 14.05
N LYS A 131 2.32 -11.02 14.34
CA LYS A 131 3.24 -12.17 14.36
C LYS A 131 3.19 -12.89 13.00
N ASP A 132 2.92 -14.19 12.97
CA ASP A 132 2.88 -14.96 11.72
C ASP A 132 1.50 -14.97 11.03
N ASN A 133 0.54 -14.19 11.52
CA ASN A 133 -0.84 -14.25 11.03
C ASN A 133 -1.28 -12.95 10.36
N VAL A 134 -2.22 -13.10 9.45
CA VAL A 134 -3.04 -12.01 8.90
C VAL A 134 -4.44 -12.16 9.45
N PHE A 135 -5.05 -11.05 9.84
CA PHE A 135 -6.42 -10.96 10.30
C PHE A 135 -7.22 -10.11 9.32
N TYR A 136 -8.45 -10.52 9.03
CA TYR A 136 -9.36 -9.85 8.11
C TYR A 136 -10.70 -9.58 8.76
N ALA A 137 -11.26 -8.41 8.47
CA ALA A 137 -12.63 -8.06 8.78
C ALA A 137 -13.28 -7.37 7.57
N LYS A 138 -14.58 -7.62 7.36
CA LYS A 138 -15.41 -6.91 6.41
C LYS A 138 -16.69 -6.42 7.08
N LYS A 139 -17.01 -5.14 6.95
CA LYS A 139 -18.20 -4.51 7.52
C LYS A 139 -18.91 -3.61 6.53
N ASN A 140 -20.19 -3.40 6.78
CA ASN A 140 -20.99 -2.43 6.03
C ASN A 140 -20.63 -1.01 6.48
N ILE A 141 -20.68 -0.07 5.53
CA ILE A 141 -20.55 1.37 5.81
C ILE A 141 -21.57 1.75 6.91
N GLY A 142 -21.11 2.49 7.93
CA GLY A 142 -21.93 2.93 9.06
C GLY A 142 -21.91 2.02 10.29
N SER A 143 -21.27 0.84 10.21
CA SER A 143 -21.10 -0.07 11.37
C SER A 143 -19.80 0.16 12.15
N TYR A 144 -19.27 1.39 12.14
CA TYR A 144 -18.01 1.76 12.78
C TYR A 144 -18.20 2.31 14.20
N PRO A 145 -17.24 2.14 15.13
CA PRO A 145 -15.95 1.46 14.97
C PRO A 145 -16.04 -0.08 15.04
N LEU A 146 -15.03 -0.79 14.50
CA LEU A 146 -14.87 -2.24 14.70
C LEU A 146 -14.60 -2.54 16.17
N LYS A 147 -15.41 -3.40 16.78
CA LYS A 147 -15.27 -3.82 18.19
C LYS A 147 -14.61 -5.20 18.38
N LYS A 148 -13.76 -5.65 17.43
CA LYS A 148 -12.97 -6.92 17.39
C LYS A 148 -13.49 -8.04 16.47
N ASP A 149 -14.16 -7.73 15.36
CA ASP A 149 -14.63 -8.74 14.40
C ASP A 149 -13.55 -9.22 13.41
N PHE A 150 -12.33 -9.44 13.90
CA PHE A 150 -11.20 -9.87 13.09
C PHE A 150 -11.03 -11.38 13.17
N ASN A 151 -11.12 -12.05 12.03
CA ASN A 151 -10.86 -13.48 11.91
C ASN A 151 -9.48 -13.71 11.32
N LYS A 152 -8.81 -14.78 11.73
CA LYS A 152 -7.59 -15.22 11.03
C LYS A 152 -7.91 -15.44 9.55
N PHE A 153 -7.20 -14.74 8.69
CA PHE A 153 -7.39 -14.80 7.25
C PHE A 153 -6.60 -15.97 6.69
N ILE A 154 -7.26 -16.78 5.88
CA ILE A 154 -6.65 -17.86 5.12
C ILE A 154 -6.75 -17.46 3.66
N PHE A 155 -5.60 -17.28 3.02
CA PHE A 155 -5.55 -16.95 1.60
C PHE A 155 -5.92 -18.19 0.78
N ASP A 156 -6.95 -18.07 -0.06
CA ASP A 156 -7.34 -19.10 -1.01
C ASP A 156 -6.52 -18.97 -2.30
N ASN A 157 -5.50 -19.82 -2.45
CA ASN A 157 -4.65 -19.91 -3.63
C ASN A 157 -5.07 -21.03 -4.60
N SER A 158 -6.26 -21.61 -4.44
CA SER A 158 -6.71 -22.75 -5.25
C SER A 158 -7.04 -22.38 -6.70
N LYS A 159 -7.43 -21.12 -6.94
CA LYS A 159 -7.80 -20.63 -8.26
C LYS A 159 -6.55 -20.30 -9.08
N CYS A 160 -6.37 -20.95 -10.22
CA CYS A 160 -5.28 -20.64 -11.15
C CYS A 160 -5.60 -19.41 -12.03
N TYR A 161 -4.55 -18.73 -12.48
CA TYR A 161 -4.64 -17.71 -13.53
C TYR A 161 -5.22 -18.31 -14.83
N ASN A 162 -6.07 -17.56 -15.51
CA ASN A 162 -6.66 -17.90 -16.82
C ASN A 162 -7.17 -16.64 -17.54
N ILE A 163 -7.63 -16.79 -18.79
CA ILE A 163 -8.18 -15.71 -19.64
C ILE A 163 -9.33 -14.91 -18.98
N HIS A 164 -10.13 -15.49 -18.09
CA HIS A 164 -11.19 -14.75 -17.39
C HIS A 164 -10.72 -14.07 -16.10
N SER A 165 -9.43 -14.20 -15.76
CA SER A 165 -8.84 -13.53 -14.61
C SER A 165 -8.85 -12.01 -14.80
N LEU A 166 -8.80 -11.28 -13.68
CA LEU A 166 -8.69 -9.84 -13.67
C LEU A 166 -7.33 -9.42 -13.11
N LEU A 167 -6.61 -8.58 -13.86
CA LEU A 167 -5.34 -8.01 -13.45
C LEU A 167 -5.51 -6.54 -13.12
N ALA A 168 -4.93 -6.10 -12.00
CA ALA A 168 -4.80 -4.68 -11.71
C ALA A 168 -3.54 -4.12 -12.35
N VAL A 169 -3.65 -2.96 -12.97
CA VAL A 169 -2.50 -2.20 -13.45
C VAL A 169 -2.64 -0.72 -13.11
N SER A 170 -1.52 -0.03 -12.91
CA SER A 170 -1.54 1.42 -12.75
C SER A 170 -1.45 2.16 -14.09
N ARG A 171 -1.78 3.46 -14.06
CA ARG A 171 -1.63 4.37 -15.21
C ARG A 171 -0.23 4.32 -15.82
N SER A 172 0.81 4.21 -15.00
CA SER A 172 2.21 4.17 -15.44
C SER A 172 2.49 2.96 -16.34
N ILE A 173 1.90 1.81 -16.03
CA ILE A 173 2.02 0.60 -16.86
C ILE A 173 1.40 0.83 -18.23
N ILE A 174 0.15 1.29 -18.28
CA ILE A 174 -0.55 1.52 -19.56
C ILE A 174 0.17 2.54 -20.44
N ARG A 175 0.79 3.55 -19.83
CA ARG A 175 1.59 4.54 -20.57
C ARG A 175 2.83 3.91 -21.19
N LEU A 176 3.54 3.05 -20.45
CA LEU A 176 4.90 2.61 -20.78
C LEU A 176 5.00 1.20 -21.36
N PHE A 177 3.94 0.39 -21.30
CA PHE A 177 3.94 -1.00 -21.73
C PHE A 177 2.83 -1.29 -22.74
N ASN A 178 3.14 -2.11 -23.73
CA ASN A 178 2.17 -2.83 -24.53
C ASN A 178 1.83 -4.11 -23.77
N LEU A 179 0.56 -4.24 -23.37
CA LEU A 179 0.06 -5.40 -22.63
C LEU A 179 -0.72 -6.30 -23.59
N ASP A 180 -0.06 -7.31 -24.14
CA ASP A 180 -0.69 -8.34 -24.99
C ASP A 180 -1.18 -9.51 -24.13
N ILE A 181 -1.83 -9.15 -23.02
CA ILE A 181 -2.27 -10.10 -22.00
C ILE A 181 -3.69 -10.54 -22.34
N SER A 182 -3.92 -11.85 -22.42
CA SER A 182 -5.23 -12.43 -22.75
C SER A 182 -6.32 -12.18 -21.71
N SER A 183 -5.96 -11.89 -20.46
CA SER A 183 -6.89 -11.68 -19.36
C SER A 183 -7.42 -10.24 -19.27
N HIS A 184 -8.53 -10.04 -18.56
CA HIS A 184 -9.08 -8.71 -18.33
C HIS A 184 -8.14 -7.82 -17.50
N ILE A 185 -8.13 -6.53 -17.82
CA ILE A 185 -7.30 -5.52 -17.15
C ILE A 185 -8.21 -4.48 -16.50
N HIS A 186 -8.00 -4.23 -15.22
CA HIS A 186 -8.58 -3.13 -14.48
C HIS A 186 -7.52 -2.09 -14.14
N ILE A 187 -7.67 -0.89 -14.70
CA ILE A 187 -6.77 0.23 -14.44
C ILE A 187 -7.31 0.99 -13.23
N ASN A 188 -6.51 1.10 -12.17
CA ASN A 188 -6.85 1.92 -11.01
C ASN A 188 -5.60 2.57 -10.39
N GLY A 189 -5.82 3.56 -9.52
CA GLY A 189 -4.76 4.41 -8.96
C GLY A 189 -4.34 4.10 -7.53
N SER A 190 -4.84 3.02 -6.91
CA SER A 190 -4.59 2.70 -5.51
C SER A 190 -3.87 1.36 -5.38
N CYS A 191 -2.67 1.42 -4.79
CA CYS A 191 -1.88 0.24 -4.43
C CYS A 191 -2.61 -0.61 -3.38
N VAL A 192 -3.07 0.00 -2.30
CA VAL A 192 -3.78 -0.60 -1.17
C VAL A 192 -5.06 -1.30 -1.64
N TYR A 193 -5.86 -0.63 -2.47
CA TYR A 193 -7.05 -1.25 -3.06
C TYR A 193 -6.68 -2.47 -3.90
N SER A 194 -5.65 -2.34 -4.75
CA SER A 194 -5.21 -3.43 -5.62
C SER A 194 -4.72 -4.64 -4.83
N PHE A 195 -3.96 -4.44 -3.76
CA PHE A 195 -3.51 -5.51 -2.87
C PHE A 195 -4.64 -6.14 -2.07
N ALA A 196 -5.60 -5.38 -1.54
CA ALA A 196 -6.77 -5.96 -0.88
C ALA A 196 -7.58 -6.87 -1.83
N LYS A 197 -7.69 -6.48 -3.10
CA LYS A 197 -8.33 -7.31 -4.14
C LYS A 197 -7.47 -8.51 -4.56
N LEU A 198 -6.15 -8.42 -4.48
CA LEU A 198 -5.27 -9.59 -4.59
C LEU A 198 -5.48 -10.57 -3.43
N PHE A 199 -5.46 -10.09 -2.18
CA PHE A 199 -5.63 -10.92 -0.99
C PHE A 199 -6.97 -11.66 -0.98
N THR A 200 -8.03 -11.03 -1.47
CA THR A 200 -9.36 -11.66 -1.59
C THR A 200 -9.54 -12.51 -2.85
N GLY A 201 -8.52 -12.61 -3.71
CA GLY A 201 -8.55 -13.37 -4.96
C GLY A 201 -9.40 -12.74 -6.06
N SER A 202 -9.84 -11.49 -5.90
CA SER A 202 -10.56 -10.72 -6.92
C SER A 202 -9.65 -10.34 -8.08
N TYR A 203 -8.37 -10.05 -7.80
CA TYR A 203 -7.32 -9.90 -8.80
C TYR A 203 -6.37 -11.09 -8.75
N LYS A 204 -5.74 -11.38 -9.89
CA LYS A 204 -4.68 -12.40 -9.99
C LYS A 204 -3.27 -11.86 -10.02
N ALA A 205 -3.08 -10.63 -10.46
CA ALA A 205 -1.84 -9.94 -10.24
C ALA A 205 -2.04 -8.43 -10.20
N TYR A 206 -1.06 -7.75 -9.64
CA TYR A 206 -0.94 -6.31 -9.71
C TYR A 206 0.39 -5.96 -10.37
N PHE A 207 0.33 -5.20 -11.46
CA PHE A 207 1.51 -4.67 -12.15
C PHE A 207 1.55 -3.16 -11.98
N SER A 208 2.57 -2.64 -11.31
CA SER A 208 2.62 -1.21 -11.00
C SER A 208 4.03 -0.68 -10.72
N PHE A 209 4.09 0.61 -10.40
CA PHE A 209 5.24 1.35 -9.89
C PHE A 209 4.72 2.33 -8.85
N VAL A 210 5.23 2.24 -7.63
CA VAL A 210 4.66 2.91 -6.44
C VAL A 210 5.78 3.33 -5.48
N GLY A 211 5.42 4.17 -4.51
CA GLY A 211 6.27 4.61 -3.40
C GLY A 211 6.32 3.63 -2.23
N LEU A 212 7.19 3.94 -1.27
CA LEU A 212 7.37 3.19 -0.04
C LEU A 212 6.07 3.12 0.79
N TRP A 213 5.41 4.26 1.00
CA TRP A 213 4.20 4.36 1.83
C TRP A 213 3.00 3.62 1.22
N ASP A 214 2.83 3.68 -0.11
CA ASP A 214 1.79 2.97 -0.85
C ASP A 214 1.84 1.44 -0.64
N ILE A 215 3.06 0.87 -0.58
CA ILE A 215 3.26 -0.59 -0.67
C ILE A 215 3.70 -1.24 0.63
N ALA A 216 4.28 -0.51 1.59
CA ALA A 216 4.94 -1.12 2.75
C ALA A 216 4.02 -2.07 3.54
N ALA A 217 2.81 -1.62 3.89
CA ALA A 217 1.85 -2.44 4.63
C ALA A 217 1.41 -3.66 3.80
N CYS A 218 1.22 -3.46 2.50
CA CYS A 218 0.83 -4.50 1.55
C CYS A 218 1.89 -5.59 1.42
N LEU A 219 3.18 -5.25 1.37
CA LEU A 219 4.26 -6.23 1.35
C LEU A 219 4.30 -7.07 2.64
N ALA A 220 4.12 -6.44 3.80
CA ALA A 220 4.09 -7.14 5.09
C ALA A 220 2.94 -8.15 5.17
N ILE A 221 1.75 -7.77 4.66
CA ILE A 221 0.57 -8.65 4.60
C ILE A 221 0.83 -9.77 3.58
N GLY A 222 1.19 -9.43 2.34
CA GLY A 222 1.41 -10.39 1.27
C GLY A 222 2.48 -11.43 1.59
N ASN A 223 3.58 -11.04 2.24
CA ASN A 223 4.61 -11.96 2.69
C ASN A 223 4.08 -13.00 3.69
N LYS A 224 3.24 -12.59 4.64
CA LYS A 224 2.60 -13.53 5.60
C LYS A 224 1.55 -14.43 4.96
N LEU A 225 0.98 -14.01 3.83
CA LEU A 225 0.09 -14.84 3.00
C LEU A 225 0.84 -15.76 2.04
N GLY A 226 2.18 -15.74 2.02
CA GLY A 226 3.00 -16.53 1.11
C GLY A 226 2.97 -16.06 -0.34
N MET A 227 2.51 -14.83 -0.58
CA MET A 227 2.50 -14.22 -1.91
C MET A 227 3.88 -13.73 -2.31
N VAL A 228 4.08 -13.53 -3.61
CA VAL A 228 5.39 -13.21 -4.18
C VAL A 228 5.33 -11.99 -5.09
N GLY A 229 6.41 -11.22 -5.08
CA GLY A 229 6.61 -10.07 -5.96
C GLY A 229 7.98 -10.11 -6.61
N GLU A 230 8.05 -9.72 -7.87
CA GLU A 230 9.30 -9.51 -8.59
C GLU A 230 9.25 -8.17 -9.31
N PHE A 231 10.38 -7.47 -9.32
CA PHE A 231 10.60 -6.38 -10.24
C PHE A 231 10.51 -6.90 -11.69
N TYR A 232 10.16 -6.00 -12.60
CA TYR A 232 10.05 -6.31 -14.02
C TYR A 232 11.39 -6.80 -14.58
N CYS A 233 12.51 -6.25 -14.10
CA CYS A 233 13.87 -6.73 -14.37
C CYS A 233 14.19 -8.16 -13.88
N GLY A 234 13.29 -8.79 -13.11
CA GLY A 234 13.40 -10.18 -12.64
C GLY A 234 13.94 -10.32 -11.21
N ASN A 235 14.40 -9.23 -10.59
CA ASN A 235 14.84 -9.25 -9.20
C ASN A 235 13.66 -9.48 -8.24
N LYS A 236 13.85 -10.30 -7.21
CA LYS A 236 12.81 -10.52 -6.19
C LYS A 236 12.59 -9.25 -5.37
N MET A 237 11.33 -8.99 -5.05
CA MET A 237 10.99 -8.00 -4.05
C MET A 237 11.22 -8.58 -2.65
N THR A 238 11.80 -7.79 -1.75
CA THR A 238 11.99 -8.15 -0.34
C THR A 238 11.21 -7.17 0.55
N LEU A 239 11.33 -7.36 1.87
CA LEU A 239 10.80 -6.46 2.89
C LEU A 239 11.81 -5.38 3.30
N ASP A 240 12.98 -5.32 2.65
CA ASP A 240 14.05 -4.44 3.07
C ASP A 240 13.88 -3.04 2.47
N ILE A 241 14.07 -2.01 3.29
CA ILE A 241 14.05 -0.60 2.88
C ILE A 241 15.48 -0.20 2.51
N LEU A 242 15.97 -0.81 1.43
CA LEU A 242 17.33 -0.65 0.95
C LEU A 242 17.35 -0.05 -0.45
N ASP A 243 18.52 0.46 -0.83
CA ASP A 243 18.76 0.99 -2.17
C ASP A 243 18.65 -0.10 -3.26
N SER A 244 18.64 -1.39 -2.93
CA SER A 244 18.28 -2.43 -3.93
C SER A 244 16.80 -2.42 -4.32
N MET A 245 15.93 -1.89 -3.44
CA MET A 245 14.48 -1.88 -3.58
C MET A 245 13.94 -0.50 -3.95
N TYR A 246 14.46 0.55 -3.31
CA TYR A 246 13.95 1.92 -3.38
C TYR A 246 15.02 2.91 -3.83
N ILE A 247 14.60 4.04 -4.38
CA ILE A 247 15.46 5.21 -4.60
C ILE A 247 15.55 5.95 -3.26
N LEU A 248 16.71 5.91 -2.58
CA LEU A 248 16.86 6.52 -1.25
C LEU A 248 17.71 7.80 -1.21
N GLU A 249 18.32 8.16 -2.34
CA GLU A 249 19.18 9.33 -2.51
C GLU A 249 18.43 10.65 -2.15
N PRO A 250 18.99 11.49 -1.25
CA PRO A 250 18.28 12.66 -0.74
C PRO A 250 17.82 13.68 -1.77
N ASN A 251 18.60 13.89 -2.83
CA ASN A 251 18.34 14.92 -3.84
C ASN A 251 17.62 14.37 -5.08
N ASN A 252 17.14 13.12 -5.03
CA ASN A 252 16.47 12.51 -6.16
C ASN A 252 14.98 12.83 -6.15
N HIS A 253 14.46 13.39 -7.25
CA HIS A 253 13.03 13.75 -7.39
C HIS A 253 12.07 12.55 -7.28
N LYS A 254 12.57 11.31 -7.41
CA LYS A 254 11.81 10.07 -7.20
C LYS A 254 12.17 9.35 -5.89
N ARG A 255 12.80 10.04 -4.94
CA ARG A 255 13.11 9.45 -3.63
C ARG A 255 11.86 8.78 -3.05
N TRP A 256 12.04 7.63 -2.43
CA TRP A 256 11.02 6.72 -1.89
C TRP A 256 10.28 5.86 -2.90
N SER A 257 10.41 6.11 -4.20
CA SER A 257 9.86 5.20 -5.23
C SER A 257 10.63 3.89 -5.27
N LEU A 258 9.95 2.81 -5.64
CA LEU A 258 10.62 1.56 -6.04
C LEU A 258 11.60 1.82 -7.20
N LYS A 259 12.67 1.02 -7.31
CA LYS A 259 13.68 1.17 -8.38
C LYS A 259 13.21 0.73 -9.76
N ASP A 260 12.21 -0.14 -9.83
CA ASP A 260 11.62 -0.61 -11.08
C ASP A 260 10.13 -0.88 -10.90
N PHE A 261 9.42 -1.10 -12.01
CA PHE A 261 8.06 -1.63 -11.99
C PHE A 261 8.06 -3.02 -11.38
N PHE A 262 6.97 -3.44 -10.75
CA PHE A 262 6.85 -4.76 -10.14
C PHE A 262 5.59 -5.48 -10.56
N ILE A 263 5.65 -6.80 -10.60
CA ILE A 263 4.49 -7.68 -10.74
C ILE A 263 4.37 -8.48 -9.45
N TYR A 264 3.20 -8.43 -8.82
CA TYR A 264 2.89 -9.13 -7.57
C TYR A 264 1.72 -10.09 -7.75
N SER A 265 1.83 -11.31 -7.24
CA SER A 265 0.83 -12.36 -7.43
C SER A 265 0.89 -13.44 -6.33
N ASP A 266 -0.03 -14.40 -6.40
CA ASP A 266 -0.08 -15.57 -5.52
C ASP A 266 1.05 -16.57 -5.80
N ASN A 267 1.58 -16.60 -7.02
CA ASN A 267 2.67 -17.49 -7.39
C ASN A 267 3.54 -16.93 -8.52
N LYS A 268 4.74 -17.52 -8.67
CA LYS A 268 5.71 -17.10 -9.68
C LYS A 268 5.24 -17.38 -11.12
N SER A 269 4.50 -18.46 -11.37
CA SER A 269 4.04 -18.78 -12.73
C SER A 269 3.11 -17.69 -13.30
N THR A 270 2.23 -17.11 -12.48
CA THR A 270 1.40 -15.97 -12.89
C THR A 270 2.26 -14.76 -13.26
N ILE A 271 3.30 -14.47 -12.47
CA ILE A 271 4.25 -13.38 -12.75
C ILE A 271 4.95 -13.60 -14.09
N ASP A 272 5.44 -14.81 -14.34
CA ASP A 272 6.19 -15.14 -15.56
C ASP A 272 5.31 -15.03 -16.81
N ILE A 273 4.03 -15.46 -16.73
CA ILE A 273 3.04 -15.27 -17.80
C ILE A 273 2.86 -13.78 -18.11
N ILE A 274 2.58 -12.97 -17.10
CA ILE A 274 2.32 -11.54 -17.28
C ILE A 274 3.55 -10.82 -17.82
N ARG A 275 4.74 -11.14 -17.32
CA ARG A 275 5.99 -10.53 -17.77
C ARG A 275 6.25 -10.82 -19.25
N LYS A 276 6.00 -12.05 -19.70
CA LYS A 276 6.19 -12.47 -21.09
C LYS A 276 5.30 -11.65 -22.04
N ASP A 277 4.08 -11.35 -21.61
CA ASP A 277 3.06 -10.69 -22.44
C ASP A 277 3.05 -9.16 -22.25
N ALA A 278 3.91 -8.62 -21.39
CA ALA A 278 4.07 -7.19 -21.14
C ALA A 278 5.41 -6.66 -21.67
N ASN A 279 5.36 -5.91 -22.76
CA ASN A 279 6.54 -5.36 -23.43
C ASN A 279 6.66 -3.87 -23.22
N LYS A 280 7.82 -3.37 -22.75
CA LYS A 280 8.08 -1.92 -22.69
C LYS A 280 7.93 -1.34 -24.09
N LYS A 281 7.17 -0.25 -24.20
CA LYS A 281 7.05 0.50 -25.45
C LYS A 281 8.42 1.06 -25.80
N ILE A 282 8.88 0.77 -27.00
CA ILE A 282 10.04 1.45 -27.56
C ILE A 282 9.60 2.90 -27.76
N ASN A 283 10.26 3.84 -27.08
CA ASN A 283 10.01 5.26 -27.27
C ASN A 283 10.08 5.56 -28.78
N LYS A 284 8.97 6.04 -29.36
CA LYS A 284 8.98 6.73 -30.65
C LYS A 284 9.40 8.18 -30.43
#